data_AF-A0A3N4I8R8-F1
#
_entry.id   AF-A0A3N4I8R8-F1
#
_cell.length_a   1.000
_cell.length_b   1.000
_cell.length_c   1.000
_cell.angle_alpha   90.00
_cell.angle_beta   90.00
_cell.angle_gamma   90.00
#
_symmetry.space_group_name_H-M   'P 1'
#
loop_
_entity.id
_entity.type
_entity.pdbx_description
1 polymer ?
#
loop_
_entity_poly.entity_id
_entity_poly.type
_entity_poly.pdbx_seq_one_letter_code
_entity_poly.pdbx_strand_id
1 'polypeptide(L)'
;MTSKWRSILTLKLSNAPTITPSSIRLLQLNCGKNNNVMQGCLETAVHTADIVLLQEPWVGAWSKENGAYTMSSHCSFDLLLPRGHNNNRIKPRVATFVSRSLSHLKVNPRPDIFDDPYVQVLEVSAVGHDSFLLFNIYNERYPDTQQYTMERLFTDYSFPTTNTIVVGDMNAHHPWWNGRIEIEKHASTLVSKMEAGHFHLLNEPDAPTFFQYRSATHSLYESVLDLSFCSMDLIEHPYHASI
;
A
#
# COMPACT_ATOMS: atom_id res chain seq x y z
N MET A 1 13.57 13.25 13.08
CA MET A 1 12.18 13.00 12.61
C MET A 1 12.19 13.14 11.10
N THR A 2 12.00 12.05 10.37
CA THR A 2 11.85 12.04 8.91
C THR A 2 10.37 12.30 8.60
N SER A 3 10.03 13.39 7.92
CA SER A 3 8.66 13.59 7.44
C SER A 3 8.47 12.75 6.18
N LYS A 4 7.62 11.72 6.24
CA LYS A 4 7.17 10.99 5.05
C LYS A 4 5.85 11.62 4.60
N TRP A 5 5.74 11.93 3.31
CA TRP A 5 4.52 12.53 2.78
C TRP A 5 3.39 11.50 2.68
N ARG A 6 2.16 12.00 2.75
CA ARG A 6 0.93 11.22 2.64
C ARG A 6 0.43 11.34 1.21
N SER A 7 0.19 10.22 0.55
CA SER A 7 -0.53 10.21 -0.72
C SER A 7 -1.95 9.68 -0.46
N ILE A 8 -2.96 10.49 -0.79
CA ILE A 8 -4.35 10.05 -0.80
C ILE A 8 -4.67 9.72 -2.25
N LEU A 9 -4.86 8.45 -2.55
CA LEU A 9 -5.34 7.99 -3.84
C LEU A 9 -6.87 7.97 -3.80
N THR A 10 -7.52 8.76 -4.65
CA THR A 10 -8.99 8.75 -4.78
C THR A 10 -9.39 7.92 -5.98
N LEU A 11 -10.16 6.85 -5.75
CA LEU A 11 -10.80 6.07 -6.80
C LEU A 11 -12.25 6.56 -6.96
N LYS A 12 -12.56 7.27 -8.04
CA LYS A 12 -13.95 7.63 -8.33
C LYS A 12 -14.63 6.46 -9.02
N LEU A 13 -15.64 5.87 -8.39
CA LEU A 13 -16.43 4.80 -8.98
C LEU A 13 -17.72 5.37 -9.60
N SER A 14 -17.98 5.23 -10.91
CA SER A 14 -19.26 5.63 -11.52
C SER A 14 -19.81 4.55 -12.44
N ASN A 15 -21.09 4.19 -12.27
CA ASN A 15 -21.97 3.53 -13.25
C ASN A 15 -23.38 3.31 -12.66
N ALA A 16 -24.24 4.35 -12.67
CA ALA A 16 -25.72 4.24 -12.72
C ALA A 16 -26.38 5.61 -12.51
N PRO A 17 -27.53 5.89 -13.15
CA PRO A 17 -28.35 7.04 -12.80
C PRO A 17 -29.05 6.75 -11.47
N THR A 18 -28.92 7.65 -10.49
CA THR A 18 -29.57 7.61 -9.16
C THR A 18 -28.97 6.69 -8.08
N ILE A 19 -27.72 6.96 -7.69
CA ILE A 19 -27.21 7.24 -6.33
C ILE A 19 -25.85 7.91 -6.61
N THR A 20 -25.51 9.01 -5.94
CA THR A 20 -24.26 9.75 -6.20
C THR A 20 -23.05 8.80 -6.21
N PRO A 21 -22.12 8.91 -7.17
CA PRO A 21 -20.93 8.06 -7.20
C PRO A 21 -20.16 8.23 -5.89
N SER A 22 -20.14 7.19 -5.04
CA SER A 22 -19.31 7.20 -3.84
C SER A 22 -17.90 6.80 -4.27
N SER A 23 -17.01 7.79 -4.41
CA SER A 23 -15.59 7.52 -4.55
C SER A 23 -15.07 6.75 -3.33
N ILE A 24 -14.24 5.74 -3.55
CA ILE A 24 -13.48 5.08 -2.49
C ILE A 24 -12.15 5.83 -2.36
N ARG A 25 -11.85 6.31 -1.17
CA ARG A 25 -10.63 7.07 -0.87
C ARG A 25 -9.65 6.15 -0.17
N LEU A 26 -8.48 6.00 -0.76
CA LEU A 26 -7.38 5.20 -0.24
C LEU A 26 -6.32 6.17 0.30
N LEU A 27 -5.79 5.92 1.49
CA LEU A 27 -4.63 6.65 2.00
C LEU A 27 -3.48 5.67 2.18
N GLN A 28 -2.31 6.00 1.64
CA GLN A 28 -1.09 5.24 1.85
C GLN A 28 -0.10 6.02 2.73
N LEU A 29 0.56 5.31 3.66
CA LEU A 29 1.68 5.87 4.42
C LEU A 29 2.63 4.80 4.97
N ASN A 30 3.93 4.91 4.71
CA ASN A 30 4.94 4.24 5.52
C ASN A 30 5.12 4.95 6.88
N CYS A 31 4.86 4.24 7.98
CA CYS A 31 4.90 4.78 9.35
C CYS A 31 6.28 4.73 10.02
N GLY A 32 7.27 4.07 9.42
CA GLY A 32 8.61 3.91 9.98
C GLY A 32 8.62 3.29 11.38
N LYS A 33 7.67 2.37 11.64
CA LYS A 33 7.41 1.69 12.92
C LYS A 33 7.06 2.64 14.08
N ASN A 34 6.67 3.88 13.78
CA ASN A 34 6.38 4.89 14.79
C ASN A 34 4.89 4.94 15.13
N ASN A 35 4.54 4.63 16.38
CA ASN A 35 3.15 4.62 16.83
C ASN A 35 2.49 6.00 16.75
N ASN A 36 3.22 7.10 16.99
CA ASN A 36 2.67 8.44 16.92
C ASN A 36 2.33 8.84 15.47
N VAL A 37 3.18 8.44 14.51
CA VAL A 37 2.92 8.64 13.08
C VAL A 37 1.68 7.86 12.66
N MET A 38 1.58 6.60 13.09
CA MET A 38 0.43 5.75 12.83
C MET A 38 -0.87 6.33 13.40
N GLN A 39 -0.89 6.73 14.67
CA GLN A 39 -2.08 7.31 15.31
C GLN A 39 -2.48 8.64 14.67
N GLY A 40 -1.53 9.54 14.40
CA GLY A 40 -1.81 10.79 13.71
C GLY A 40 -2.28 10.61 12.26
N CYS A 41 -1.86 9.52 11.60
CA CYS A 41 -2.38 9.13 10.29
C CYS A 41 -3.84 8.67 10.38
N LEU A 42 -4.15 7.79 11.32
CA LEU A 42 -5.51 7.26 11.51
C LEU A 42 -6.50 8.36 11.90
N GLU A 43 -6.10 9.29 12.78
CA GLU A 43 -6.94 10.42 13.17
C GLU A 43 -7.27 11.32 11.96
N THR A 44 -6.27 11.60 11.10
CA THR A 44 -6.52 12.36 9.87
C THR A 44 -7.45 11.59 8.93
N ALA A 45 -7.24 10.28 8.82
CA ALA A 45 -7.98 9.41 7.91
C ALA A 45 -9.47 9.34 8.24
N VAL A 46 -9.90 9.59 9.49
CA VAL A 46 -11.32 9.57 9.90
C VAL A 46 -12.20 10.38 8.94
N HIS A 47 -11.68 11.48 8.40
CA HIS A 47 -12.42 12.37 7.50
C HIS A 47 -11.95 12.30 6.05
N THR A 48 -10.79 11.71 5.78
CA THR A 48 -10.13 11.81 4.46
C THR A 48 -10.04 10.49 3.71
N ALA A 49 -10.20 9.34 4.37
CA ALA A 49 -9.99 8.04 3.76
C ALA A 49 -11.01 6.99 4.22
N ASP A 50 -11.25 6.04 3.33
CA ASP A 50 -12.14 4.91 3.54
C ASP A 50 -11.33 3.63 3.79
N ILE A 51 -10.15 3.53 3.19
CA ILE A 51 -9.17 2.48 3.42
C ILE A 51 -7.80 3.14 3.65
N VAL A 52 -7.10 2.75 4.71
CA VAL A 52 -5.76 3.23 5.04
C VAL A 52 -4.78 2.06 4.95
N LEU A 53 -3.77 2.22 4.11
CA LEU A 53 -2.78 1.21 3.76
C LEU A 53 -1.45 1.65 4.34
N LEU A 54 -1.00 0.96 5.39
CA LEU A 54 0.22 1.30 6.10
C LEU A 54 1.34 0.35 5.75
N GLN A 55 2.53 0.89 5.54
CA GLN A 55 3.79 0.16 5.52
C GLN A 55 4.60 0.48 6.78
N GLU A 56 5.40 -0.47 7.24
CA GLU A 56 6.11 -0.42 8.52
C GLU A 56 5.24 0.13 9.67
N PRO A 57 4.06 -0.45 9.94
CA PRO A 57 3.26 -0.02 11.08
C PRO A 57 4.02 -0.27 12.40
N TRP A 58 3.62 0.43 13.46
CA TRP A 58 4.06 0.02 14.79
C TRP A 58 3.33 -1.28 15.15
N VAL A 59 4.09 -2.33 15.49
CA VAL A 59 3.54 -3.63 15.86
C VAL A 59 4.05 -4.03 17.24
N GLY A 60 3.10 -4.32 18.13
CA GLY A 60 3.33 -4.74 19.50
C GLY A 60 3.86 -6.17 19.64
N ALA A 61 3.59 -6.78 20.78
CA ALA A 61 4.01 -8.14 21.10
C ALA A 61 3.08 -9.18 20.46
N TRP A 62 3.57 -10.41 20.31
CA TRP A 62 2.72 -11.53 19.94
C TRP A 62 1.81 -11.93 21.11
N SER A 63 0.51 -12.01 20.88
CA SER A 63 -0.45 -12.58 21.82
C SER A 63 -0.64 -14.08 21.55
N LYS A 64 -0.25 -14.92 22.53
CA LYS A 64 -0.50 -16.37 22.47
C LYS A 64 -1.99 -16.71 22.46
N GLU A 65 -2.80 -15.93 23.17
CA GLU A 65 -4.24 -16.11 23.28
C GLU A 65 -4.94 -15.85 21.94
N ASN A 66 -4.57 -14.76 21.27
CA ASN A 66 -5.20 -14.36 20.00
C ASN A 66 -4.56 -15.01 18.78
N GLY A 67 -3.42 -15.70 18.95
CA GLY A 67 -2.65 -16.21 17.83
C GLY A 67 -2.28 -15.13 16.81
N ALA A 68 -2.00 -13.91 17.28
CA ALA A 68 -1.70 -12.75 16.43
C ALA A 68 -0.81 -11.72 17.14
N TYR A 69 -0.12 -10.87 16.35
CA TYR A 69 0.54 -9.67 16.89
C TYR A 69 -0.49 -8.63 17.31
N THR A 70 -0.20 -7.92 18.40
CA THR A 70 -1.01 -6.78 18.83
C THR A 70 -0.63 -5.52 18.06
N MET A 71 -1.62 -4.68 17.79
CA MET A 71 -1.41 -3.35 17.23
C MET A 71 -2.45 -2.39 17.82
N SER A 72 -2.08 -1.12 17.94
CA SER A 72 -2.98 -0.08 18.41
C SER A 72 -4.20 0.01 17.50
N SER A 73 -5.39 -0.20 18.06
CA SER A 73 -6.67 -0.05 17.36
C SER A 73 -7.06 1.42 17.25
N HIS A 74 -8.02 1.72 16.36
CA HIS A 74 -8.68 3.02 16.27
C HIS A 74 -10.20 2.82 16.20
N CYS A 75 -11.00 3.58 16.95
CA CYS A 75 -12.44 3.30 17.09
C CYS A 75 -13.22 3.43 15.78
N SER A 76 -12.76 4.28 14.86
CA SER A 76 -13.36 4.51 13.54
C SER A 76 -13.02 3.45 12.49
N PHE A 77 -12.09 2.53 12.77
CA PHE A 77 -11.57 1.60 11.76
C PHE A 77 -11.55 0.15 12.24
N ASP A 78 -11.83 -0.77 11.32
CA ASP A 78 -11.50 -2.18 11.47
C ASP A 78 -10.09 -2.44 10.99
N LEU A 79 -9.34 -3.25 11.75
CA LEU A 79 -7.96 -3.61 11.45
C LEU A 79 -7.90 -4.95 10.72
N LEU A 80 -7.22 -4.95 9.57
CA LEU A 80 -6.84 -6.13 8.82
C LEU A 80 -5.31 -6.27 8.80
N LEU A 81 -4.80 -7.38 9.31
CA LEU A 81 -3.39 -7.76 9.20
C LEU A 81 -3.21 -8.90 8.17
N PRO A 82 -2.05 -9.00 7.50
CA PRO A 82 -1.65 -10.23 6.83
C PRO A 82 -1.78 -11.41 7.79
N ARG A 83 -2.23 -12.56 7.28
CA ARG A 83 -2.30 -13.75 8.13
C ARG A 83 -0.89 -14.17 8.51
N GLY A 84 -0.77 -14.68 9.73
CA GLY A 84 0.51 -14.86 10.38
C GLY A 84 1.37 -15.91 9.68
N HIS A 85 2.32 -15.46 8.88
CA HIS A 85 3.42 -16.31 8.45
C HIS A 85 4.32 -16.69 9.65
N ASN A 86 4.62 -17.99 9.75
CA ASN A 86 5.74 -18.58 10.50
C ASN A 86 5.75 -18.37 12.02
N ASN A 87 4.77 -18.92 12.76
CA ASN A 87 4.90 -19.20 14.20
C ASN A 87 5.42 -18.00 15.04
N ASN A 88 4.97 -16.78 14.74
CA ASN A 88 5.28 -15.57 15.54
C ASN A 88 6.73 -15.07 15.38
N ARG A 89 7.44 -15.52 14.33
CA ARG A 89 8.84 -15.13 14.11
C ARG A 89 8.97 -13.75 13.48
N ILE A 90 8.05 -13.37 12.60
CA ILE A 90 8.18 -12.16 11.78
C ILE A 90 6.94 -11.29 11.93
N LYS A 91 7.18 -10.04 12.37
CA LYS A 91 6.14 -9.03 12.50
C LYS A 91 5.63 -8.61 11.11
N PRO A 92 4.31 -8.40 10.94
CA PRO A 92 3.76 -7.75 9.77
C PRO A 92 4.48 -6.43 9.48
N ARG A 93 4.80 -6.20 8.21
CA ARG A 93 5.36 -4.96 7.69
C ARG A 93 4.34 -4.13 6.92
N VAL A 94 3.13 -4.64 6.80
CA VAL A 94 1.99 -3.92 6.25
C VAL A 94 0.77 -4.14 7.13
N ALA A 95 -0.14 -3.19 7.12
CA ALA A 95 -1.45 -3.28 7.78
C ALA A 95 -2.47 -2.44 7.02
N THR A 96 -3.74 -2.83 7.11
CA THR A 96 -4.84 -2.08 6.52
C THR A 96 -5.90 -1.75 7.56
N PHE A 97 -6.35 -0.50 7.57
CA PHE A 97 -7.48 -0.05 8.37
C PHE A 97 -8.64 0.34 7.45
N VAL A 98 -9.84 -0.16 7.74
CA VAL A 98 -11.03 0.02 6.91
C VAL A 98 -12.06 0.82 7.69
N SER A 99 -12.56 1.89 7.11
CA SER A 99 -13.51 2.78 7.79
C SER A 99 -14.80 2.05 8.13
N ARG A 100 -15.24 2.18 9.38
CA ARG A 100 -16.53 1.66 9.86
C ARG A 100 -17.72 2.50 9.42
N SER A 101 -17.49 3.72 8.91
CA SER A 101 -18.57 4.62 8.50
C SER A 101 -19.22 4.22 7.17
N LEU A 102 -18.58 3.36 6.38
CA LEU A 102 -19.04 2.95 5.05
C LEU A 102 -19.56 1.51 5.05
N SER A 103 -20.81 1.34 5.47
CA SER A 103 -21.45 0.02 5.57
C SER A 103 -21.54 -0.77 4.25
N HIS A 104 -21.43 -0.12 3.09
CA HIS A 104 -21.47 -0.76 1.78
C HIS A 104 -20.09 -1.14 1.22
N LEU A 105 -19.01 -0.71 1.88
CA LEU A 105 -17.63 -1.06 1.52
C LEU A 105 -17.25 -2.37 2.20
N LYS A 106 -16.84 -3.36 1.41
CA LYS A 106 -16.32 -4.64 1.93
C LYS A 106 -14.88 -4.80 1.48
N VAL A 107 -14.02 -5.14 2.43
CA VAL A 107 -12.59 -5.35 2.20
C VAL A 107 -12.23 -6.71 2.80
N ASN A 108 -11.89 -7.67 1.94
CA ASN A 108 -11.61 -9.04 2.35
C ASN A 108 -10.14 -9.37 2.09
N PRO A 109 -9.35 -9.76 3.10
CA PRO A 109 -8.00 -10.28 2.87
C PRO A 109 -8.02 -11.55 2.02
N ARG A 110 -7.09 -11.66 1.06
CA ARG A 110 -6.92 -12.78 0.12
C ARG A 110 -5.57 -13.49 0.30
N PRO A 111 -5.32 -14.12 1.47
CA PRO A 111 -4.09 -14.88 1.71
C PRO A 111 -3.97 -16.12 0.81
N ASP A 112 -5.06 -16.55 0.18
CA ASP A 112 -5.08 -17.60 -0.84
C ASP A 112 -4.39 -17.19 -2.15
N ILE A 113 -4.29 -15.88 -2.42
CA ILE A 113 -3.54 -15.34 -3.57
C ILE A 113 -2.06 -15.24 -3.22
N PHE A 114 -1.74 -14.58 -2.10
CA PHE A 114 -0.38 -14.44 -1.61
C PHE A 114 -0.42 -14.16 -0.11
N ASP A 115 0.21 -15.03 0.67
CA ASP A 115 0.40 -14.87 2.11
C ASP A 115 1.86 -14.48 2.36
N ASP A 116 2.12 -13.27 2.84
CA ASP A 116 3.46 -12.79 3.18
C ASP A 116 3.32 -11.65 4.21
N PRO A 117 4.17 -11.57 5.25
CA PRO A 117 4.02 -10.51 6.25
C PRO A 117 4.28 -9.10 5.70
N TYR A 118 4.85 -8.97 4.50
CA TYR A 118 5.26 -7.73 3.84
C TYR A 118 4.34 -7.38 2.65
N VAL A 119 3.34 -8.23 2.37
CA VAL A 119 2.33 -8.00 1.33
C VAL A 119 0.95 -8.30 1.88
N GLN A 120 -0.01 -7.42 1.64
CA GLN A 120 -1.41 -7.71 1.90
C GLN A 120 -2.19 -7.60 0.60
N VAL A 121 -2.78 -8.72 0.19
CA VAL A 121 -3.74 -8.76 -0.92
C VAL A 121 -5.14 -8.62 -0.34
N LEU A 122 -5.89 -7.65 -0.86
CA LEU A 122 -7.25 -7.37 -0.44
C LEU A 122 -8.15 -7.39 -1.68
N GLU A 123 -9.31 -8.01 -1.55
CA GLU A 123 -10.41 -7.81 -2.49
C GLU A 123 -11.33 -6.73 -1.93
N VAL A 124 -11.51 -5.67 -2.70
CA VAL A 124 -12.37 -4.54 -2.34
C VAL A 124 -13.61 -4.59 -3.21
N SER A 125 -14.78 -4.54 -2.58
CA SER A 125 -16.07 -4.52 -3.25
C SER A 125 -16.99 -3.48 -2.64
N ALA A 126 -17.79 -2.84 -3.48
CA ALA A 126 -18.81 -1.88 -3.08
C ALA A 126 -20.08 -2.13 -3.90
N VAL A 127 -21.25 -1.81 -3.31
CA VAL A 127 -22.53 -1.99 -4.00
C VAL A 127 -22.54 -1.16 -5.30
N GLY A 128 -22.90 -1.82 -6.42
CA GLY A 128 -22.99 -1.18 -7.73
C GLY A 128 -21.66 -1.09 -8.50
N HIS A 129 -20.59 -1.71 -8.01
CA HIS A 129 -19.26 -1.64 -8.62
C HIS A 129 -18.59 -3.01 -8.71
N ASP A 130 -17.76 -3.15 -9.74
CA ASP A 130 -16.90 -4.32 -9.87
C ASP A 130 -15.88 -4.35 -8.75
N SER A 131 -15.56 -5.56 -8.30
CA SER A 131 -14.54 -5.74 -7.27
C SER A 131 -13.16 -5.57 -7.87
N PHE A 132 -12.22 -5.03 -7.09
CA PHE A 132 -10.83 -4.89 -7.49
C PHE A 132 -9.90 -5.50 -6.44
N LEU A 133 -8.73 -5.93 -6.90
CA LEU A 133 -7.65 -6.35 -6.03
C LEU A 133 -6.78 -5.15 -5.65
N LEU A 134 -6.44 -5.07 -4.38
CA LEU A 134 -5.59 -4.04 -3.81
C LEU A 134 -4.41 -4.72 -3.12
N PHE A 135 -3.22 -4.45 -3.63
CA PHE A 135 -1.96 -4.91 -3.05
C PHE A 135 -1.34 -3.78 -2.22
N ASN A 136 -1.13 -4.02 -0.93
CA ASN A 136 -0.33 -3.17 -0.05
C ASN A 136 1.03 -3.85 0.16
N ILE A 137 2.11 -3.24 -0.32
CA ILE A 137 3.43 -3.87 -0.36
C ILE A 137 4.45 -3.04 0.42
N TYR A 138 5.34 -3.75 1.12
CA TYR A 138 6.58 -3.19 1.63
C TYR A 138 7.76 -3.99 1.06
N ASN A 139 8.57 -3.38 0.19
CA ASN A 139 9.69 -4.07 -0.44
C ASN A 139 10.94 -4.06 0.43
N GLU A 140 11.26 -5.22 1.01
CA GLU A 140 12.43 -5.38 1.85
C GLU A 140 12.88 -6.85 1.85
N ARG A 141 14.13 -7.07 2.25
CA ARG A 141 14.68 -8.41 2.43
C ARG A 141 14.05 -9.14 3.60
N TYR A 142 13.77 -10.40 3.36
CA TYR A 142 13.45 -11.33 4.45
C TYR A 142 14.71 -11.61 5.29
N PRO A 143 14.65 -11.61 6.63
CA PRO A 143 15.83 -11.84 7.46
C PRO A 143 16.53 -13.17 7.19
N ASP A 144 15.77 -14.24 6.92
CA ASP A 144 16.32 -15.59 6.80
C ASP A 144 16.83 -15.90 5.38
N THR A 145 16.10 -15.48 4.34
CA THR A 145 16.43 -15.82 2.95
C THR A 145 17.17 -14.73 2.19
N GLN A 146 17.18 -13.50 2.71
CA GLN A 146 17.71 -12.30 2.07
C GLN A 146 17.04 -11.93 0.72
N GLN A 147 16.00 -12.65 0.31
CA GLN A 147 15.21 -12.32 -0.89
C GLN A 147 14.31 -11.11 -0.64
N TYR A 148 14.20 -10.24 -1.63
CA TYR A 148 13.31 -9.07 -1.59
C TYR A 148 11.83 -9.47 -1.77
N THR A 149 10.93 -8.63 -1.26
CA THR A 149 9.47 -8.87 -1.36
C THR A 149 9.00 -9.05 -2.79
N MET A 150 9.51 -8.22 -3.70
CA MET A 150 9.17 -8.33 -5.12
C MET A 150 9.66 -9.64 -5.73
N GLU A 151 10.86 -10.11 -5.39
CA GLU A 151 11.40 -11.37 -5.90
C GLU A 151 10.51 -12.55 -5.46
N ARG A 152 10.11 -12.59 -4.18
CA ARG A 152 9.21 -13.62 -3.66
C ARG A 152 7.84 -13.58 -4.33
N LEU A 153 7.24 -12.39 -4.41
CA LEU A 153 5.93 -12.20 -5.03
C LEU A 153 5.93 -12.66 -6.48
N PHE A 154 6.91 -12.23 -7.26
CA PHE A 154 6.95 -12.49 -8.70
C PHE A 154 7.60 -13.82 -9.10
N THR A 155 7.99 -14.66 -8.14
CA THR A 155 8.49 -16.01 -8.42
C THR A 155 7.38 -16.85 -9.09
N ASP A 156 6.19 -16.86 -8.49
CA ASP A 156 5.07 -17.69 -8.96
C ASP A 156 3.77 -16.89 -9.23
N TYR A 157 3.79 -15.58 -9.01
CA TYR A 157 2.63 -14.72 -9.22
C TYR A 157 2.89 -13.65 -10.28
N SER A 158 1.86 -13.30 -11.02
CA SER A 158 1.81 -12.10 -11.85
C SER A 158 0.52 -11.36 -11.52
N PHE A 159 0.60 -10.03 -11.43
CA PHE A 159 -0.60 -9.25 -11.14
C PHE A 159 -1.64 -9.46 -12.24
N PRO A 160 -2.93 -9.56 -11.88
CA PRO A 160 -4.00 -9.49 -12.86
C PRO A 160 -3.93 -8.15 -13.59
N THR A 161 -4.17 -8.17 -14.89
CA THR A 161 -4.04 -6.98 -15.75
C THR A 161 -5.30 -6.13 -15.80
N THR A 162 -6.29 -6.44 -14.94
CA THR A 162 -7.55 -5.72 -14.81
C THR A 162 -7.93 -5.57 -13.35
N ASN A 163 -8.72 -4.53 -13.04
CA ASN A 163 -9.24 -4.21 -11.71
C ASN A 163 -8.21 -4.43 -10.59
N THR A 164 -6.98 -3.94 -10.78
CA THR A 164 -5.88 -4.16 -9.83
C THR A 164 -5.19 -2.84 -9.51
N ILE A 165 -5.02 -2.58 -8.22
CA ILE A 165 -4.27 -1.46 -7.69
C ILE A 165 -3.11 -2.02 -6.87
N VAL A 166 -1.91 -1.51 -7.12
CA VAL A 166 -0.70 -1.89 -6.39
C VAL A 166 -0.11 -0.65 -5.76
N VAL A 167 -0.06 -0.63 -4.43
CA VAL A 167 0.49 0.49 -3.67
C VAL A 167 1.49 -0.02 -2.66
N GLY A 168 2.52 0.78 -2.39
CA GLY A 168 3.45 0.44 -1.32
C GLY A 168 4.64 1.36 -1.22
N ASP A 169 5.45 1.14 -0.19
CA ASP A 169 6.84 1.58 -0.18
C ASP A 169 7.66 0.51 -0.90
N MET A 170 8.02 0.83 -2.14
CA MET A 170 8.72 -0.09 -3.03
C MET A 170 10.23 -0.11 -2.77
N ASN A 171 10.75 0.78 -1.92
CA ASN A 171 12.17 0.89 -1.60
C ASN A 171 13.08 0.75 -2.83
N ALA A 172 12.61 1.32 -3.95
CA ALA A 172 13.14 1.11 -5.28
C ALA A 172 13.41 2.46 -5.94
N HIS A 173 14.47 2.50 -6.73
CA HIS A 173 14.91 3.71 -7.44
C HIS A 173 14.93 3.42 -8.93
N HIS A 174 14.19 4.22 -9.71
CA HIS A 174 14.14 4.10 -11.17
C HIS A 174 13.79 5.44 -11.83
N PRO A 175 14.32 5.72 -13.03
CA PRO A 175 13.99 6.93 -13.81
C PRO A 175 12.49 7.16 -14.04
N TRP A 176 11.69 6.10 -14.09
CA TRP A 176 10.24 6.19 -14.39
C TRP A 176 9.47 7.04 -13.37
N TRP A 177 9.80 6.97 -12.08
CA TRP A 177 9.16 7.79 -11.04
C TRP A 177 10.07 8.89 -10.48
N ASN A 178 11.37 8.86 -10.80
CA ASN A 178 12.33 9.87 -10.39
C ASN A 178 13.44 10.01 -11.44
N GLY A 179 13.33 11.03 -12.29
CA GLY A 179 14.24 11.33 -13.38
C GLY A 179 15.66 11.72 -12.94
N ARG A 180 15.89 11.95 -11.64
CA ARG A 180 17.24 12.18 -11.08
C ARG A 180 18.01 10.88 -10.80
N ILE A 181 17.37 9.71 -10.95
CA ILE A 181 18.02 8.42 -10.73
C ILE A 181 18.77 8.01 -11.99
N GLU A 182 20.10 7.93 -11.90
CA GLU A 182 20.94 7.39 -12.98
C GLU A 182 21.18 5.88 -12.85
N ILE A 183 21.24 5.38 -11.61
CA ILE A 183 21.49 3.97 -11.30
C ILE A 183 20.27 3.41 -10.58
N GLU A 184 19.59 2.49 -11.25
CA GLU A 184 18.45 1.78 -10.67
C GLU A 184 18.84 0.92 -9.47
N LYS A 185 17.90 0.77 -8.53
CA LYS A 185 18.05 -0.11 -7.36
C LYS A 185 16.72 -0.76 -7.04
N HIS A 186 16.72 -2.09 -6.92
CA HIS A 186 15.55 -2.90 -6.52
C HIS A 186 14.28 -2.66 -7.37
N ALA A 187 14.44 -2.12 -8.58
CA ALA A 187 13.34 -1.71 -9.45
C ALA A 187 13.11 -2.65 -10.63
N SER A 188 14.15 -3.33 -11.13
CA SER A 188 14.11 -4.07 -12.41
C SER A 188 12.95 -5.07 -12.50
N THR A 189 12.75 -5.90 -11.47
CA THR A 189 11.63 -6.85 -11.42
C THR A 189 10.28 -6.14 -11.42
N LEU A 190 10.14 -5.07 -10.62
CA LEU A 190 8.89 -4.30 -10.54
C LEU A 190 8.57 -3.66 -11.89
N VAL A 191 9.53 -2.96 -12.49
CA VAL A 191 9.38 -2.27 -13.77
C VAL A 191 8.98 -3.27 -14.87
N SER A 192 9.74 -4.35 -15.01
CA SER A 192 9.45 -5.38 -16.02
C SER A 192 8.04 -5.95 -15.89
N LYS A 193 7.55 -6.16 -14.66
CA LYS A 193 6.19 -6.68 -14.41
C LYS A 193 5.11 -5.64 -14.64
N MET A 194 5.34 -4.38 -14.26
CA MET A 194 4.41 -3.29 -14.53
C MET A 194 4.28 -3.02 -16.03
N GLU A 195 5.39 -3.01 -16.77
CA GLU A 195 5.38 -2.86 -18.23
C GLU A 195 4.68 -4.01 -18.93
N ALA A 196 4.99 -5.27 -18.55
CA ALA A 196 4.37 -6.45 -19.14
C ALA A 196 2.85 -6.53 -18.88
N GLY A 197 2.39 -6.03 -17.73
CA GLY A 197 0.99 -5.93 -17.38
C GLY A 197 0.31 -4.64 -17.83
N HIS A 198 1.02 -3.75 -18.53
CA HIS A 198 0.57 -2.42 -18.93
C HIS A 198 0.04 -1.58 -17.76
N PHE A 199 0.63 -1.68 -16.57
CA PHE A 199 0.22 -0.86 -15.44
C PHE A 199 0.60 0.61 -15.64
N HIS A 200 -0.28 1.49 -15.17
CA HIS A 200 -0.06 2.93 -15.15
C HIS A 200 0.46 3.36 -13.78
N LEU A 201 1.50 4.20 -13.78
CA LEU A 201 2.00 4.85 -12.56
C LEU A 201 1.13 6.08 -12.25
N LEU A 202 0.49 6.07 -11.08
CA LEU A 202 -0.38 7.15 -10.62
C LEU A 202 0.39 8.32 -9.97
N ASN A 203 1.63 8.09 -9.56
CA ASN A 203 2.49 9.12 -8.98
C ASN A 203 2.75 10.26 -9.97
N GLU A 204 2.78 11.49 -9.46
CA GLU A 204 3.48 12.57 -10.14
C GLU A 204 4.99 12.26 -10.14
N PRO A 205 5.63 12.15 -11.31
CA PRO A 205 7.07 11.91 -11.39
C PRO A 205 7.86 12.99 -10.64
N ASP A 206 9.00 12.60 -10.07
CA ASP A 206 9.91 13.48 -9.31
C ASP A 206 9.37 14.06 -8.00
N ALA A 207 8.09 13.85 -7.64
CA ALA A 207 7.51 14.31 -6.39
C ALA A 207 8.00 13.44 -5.21
N PRO A 208 8.87 13.96 -4.31
CA PRO A 208 9.48 13.16 -3.26
C PRO A 208 8.46 12.69 -2.21
N THR A 209 8.56 11.41 -1.84
CA THR A 209 7.71 10.77 -0.83
C THR A 209 8.48 10.46 0.47
N PHE A 210 9.82 10.41 0.37
CA PHE A 210 10.73 10.18 1.49
C PHE A 210 11.72 11.34 1.67
N PHE A 211 11.90 11.75 2.94
CA PHE A 211 12.78 12.84 3.32
C PHE A 211 13.64 12.46 4.53
N GLN A 212 14.95 12.66 4.42
CA GLN A 212 15.88 12.43 5.51
C GLN A 212 16.91 13.55 5.58
N TYR A 213 16.97 14.22 6.73
CA TYR A 213 18.06 15.15 7.00
C TYR A 213 19.36 14.38 7.27
N ARG A 214 20.40 14.67 6.49
CA ARG A 214 21.74 14.07 6.62
C ARG A 214 22.66 15.07 7.30
N SER A 215 22.88 14.88 8.61
CA SER A 215 23.70 15.77 9.43
C SER A 215 25.14 15.89 8.91
N ALA A 216 25.72 14.80 8.39
CA ALA A 216 27.09 14.79 7.88
C ALA A 216 27.32 15.75 6.70
N THR A 217 26.30 15.96 5.87
CA THR A 217 26.36 16.83 4.69
C THR A 217 25.54 18.11 4.86
N HIS A 218 24.93 18.29 6.04
CA HIS A 218 24.00 19.39 6.34
C HIS A 218 22.91 19.56 5.26
N SER A 219 22.42 18.46 4.69
CA SER A 219 21.52 18.50 3.54
C SER A 219 20.28 17.63 3.74
N LEU A 220 19.20 18.01 3.06
CA LEU A 220 18.00 17.19 2.94
C LEU A 220 18.18 16.19 1.80
N TYR A 221 18.04 14.91 2.12
CA TYR A 221 17.95 13.85 1.14
C TYR A 221 16.47 13.58 0.84
N GLU A 222 16.15 13.52 -0.45
CA GLU A 222 14.80 13.32 -0.97
C GLU A 222 14.79 12.14 -1.94
N SER A 223 13.75 11.32 -1.87
CA SER A 223 13.55 10.22 -2.83
C SER A 223 12.07 9.91 -3.02
N VAL A 224 11.76 9.23 -4.13
CA VAL A 224 10.43 8.74 -4.47
C VAL A 224 10.46 7.22 -4.28
N LEU A 225 9.88 6.73 -3.18
CA LEU A 225 9.91 5.32 -2.77
C LEU A 225 8.50 4.73 -2.64
N ASP A 226 7.57 5.54 -2.14
CA ASP A 226 6.15 5.20 -2.07
C ASP A 226 5.50 5.35 -3.46
N LEU A 227 5.05 4.24 -4.05
CA LEU A 227 4.49 4.19 -5.40
C LEU A 227 3.06 3.67 -5.38
N SER A 228 2.28 4.09 -6.38
CA SER A 228 0.92 3.64 -6.67
C SER A 228 0.79 3.36 -8.16
N PHE A 229 0.36 2.15 -8.49
CA PHE A 229 0.07 1.70 -9.84
C PHE A 229 -1.37 1.20 -9.93
N CYS A 230 -1.97 1.27 -11.10
CA CYS A 230 -3.21 0.57 -11.40
C CYS A 230 -3.21 -0.02 -12.81
N SER A 231 -4.07 -1.02 -13.03
CA SER A 231 -4.36 -1.55 -14.35
C SER A 231 -5.08 -0.49 -15.21
N MET A 232 -4.86 -0.50 -16.53
CA MET A 232 -5.37 0.54 -17.45
C MET A 232 -6.88 0.70 -17.44
N ASP A 233 -7.62 -0.38 -17.22
CA ASP A 233 -9.08 -0.35 -17.13
C ASP A 233 -9.58 0.54 -15.97
N LEU A 234 -8.79 0.74 -14.91
CA LEU A 234 -9.12 1.68 -13.82
C LEU A 234 -8.80 3.15 -14.14
N ILE A 235 -8.34 3.45 -15.36
CA ILE A 235 -8.09 4.80 -15.87
C ILE A 235 -9.00 5.09 -17.07
N GLU A 236 -9.16 4.11 -17.94
CA GLU A 236 -9.89 4.25 -19.21
C GLU A 236 -11.41 4.11 -19.07
N HIS A 237 -11.87 3.47 -17.99
CA HIS A 237 -13.29 3.26 -17.72
C HIS A 237 -13.88 4.47 -16.95
N PRO A 238 -15.21 4.61 -16.78
CA PRO A 238 -15.85 5.57 -15.87
C PRO A 238 -15.35 5.53 -14.41
N TYR A 239 -14.47 4.57 -14.08
CA TYR A 239 -13.71 4.52 -12.85
C TYR A 239 -12.40 5.24 -13.06
N HIS A 240 -12.21 6.39 -12.40
CA HIS A 240 -10.98 7.18 -12.55
C HIS A 240 -10.17 7.10 -11.26
N ALA A 241 -9.07 6.36 -11.31
CA ALA A 241 -8.03 6.39 -10.28
C ALA A 241 -7.16 7.64 -10.45
N SER A 242 -7.01 8.44 -9.39
CA SER A 242 -6.11 9.59 -9.38
C SER A 242 -5.63 9.91 -7.98
N ILE A 243 -4.39 10.39 -7.86
CA ILE A 243 -3.85 10.97 -6.63
C ILE A 243 -4.39 12.40 -6.44
#